data_AF-A0A7X6FRV6-F1
#
_entry.id   AF-A0A7X6FRV6-F1
#
_cell.length_a   1.000
_cell.length_b   1.000
_cell.length_c   1.000
_cell.angle_alpha   90.00
_cell.angle_beta   90.00
_cell.angle_gamma   90.00
#
_symmetry.space_group_name_H-M   'P 1'
#
loop_
_entity.id
_entity.type
_entity.pdbx_description
1 polymer ?
#
loop_
_entity_poly.entity_id
_entity_poly.type
_entity_poly.pdbx_seq_one_letter_code
_entity_poly.pdbx_strand_id
1 'polypeptide(L)'
;MTNTSDGKSGIAQTTSGRIKWEIHAEFVSLTYVIQWSGDYNAIPLREEIWIKLVNEMPGQRINSIEIVVGLAGTHDAKLMLGAETDTDVAVSAIGNCDAEIWSTFRFNEANATRFVLLNHNLNAFRTGRMARRLLEIEDYRLMALISLPLAQDTFTRCSVFETRLQTIVDALGKEAHQQERLLKDLAQLASEILDVSVNTGERFSATAAYSELVFARLAELREQHVDGYQRLGVFIERRFRPAIRFCAQASKRIENSATRVSRASDLLRTSVQVELEQQNLQLLESMERRVQVQTKLQEAVEGSQSSPSAITPSVSTRRFWKASAMLRRSPA
;
A
#
# COMPACT_ATOMS: atom_id res chain seq x y z
N MET A 1 -31.63 -23.75 -1.96
CA MET A 1 -30.36 -23.02 -2.05
C MET A 1 -29.25 -24.04 -2.27
N THR A 2 -28.23 -23.69 -3.06
CA THR A 2 -27.09 -24.57 -3.33
C THR A 2 -25.82 -23.82 -2.97
N ASN A 3 -24.99 -24.37 -2.07
CA ASN A 3 -23.81 -23.69 -1.53
C ASN A 3 -22.55 -24.54 -1.78
N THR A 4 -21.39 -23.88 -1.87
CA THR A 4 -20.10 -24.57 -1.77
C THR A 4 -19.91 -25.15 -0.37
N SER A 5 -19.11 -26.21 -0.26
CA SER A 5 -18.87 -26.90 1.02
C SER A 5 -18.23 -26.01 2.09
N ASP A 6 -17.51 -24.98 1.67
CA ASP A 6 -16.91 -23.96 2.54
C ASP A 6 -17.86 -22.81 2.88
N GLY A 7 -19.07 -22.80 2.32
CA GLY A 7 -20.07 -21.75 2.51
C GLY A 7 -19.72 -20.39 1.88
N LYS A 8 -18.58 -20.27 1.17
CA LYS A 8 -18.09 -19.00 0.63
C LYS A 8 -18.84 -18.55 -0.61
N SER A 9 -19.61 -19.42 -1.26
CA SER A 9 -20.49 -19.01 -2.34
C SER A 9 -21.74 -19.88 -2.41
N GLY A 10 -22.78 -19.35 -3.02
CA GLY A 10 -24.00 -20.11 -3.25
C GLY A 10 -24.98 -19.43 -4.17
N ILE A 11 -26.05 -20.14 -4.48
CA ILE A 11 -27.13 -19.72 -5.36
C ILE A 11 -28.47 -19.99 -4.70
N ALA A 12 -29.32 -18.96 -4.65
CA ALA A 12 -30.72 -19.02 -4.30
C ALA A 12 -31.58 -18.79 -5.54
N GLN A 13 -32.67 -19.54 -5.65
CA GLN A 13 -33.69 -19.32 -6.67
C GLN A 13 -34.71 -18.33 -6.13
N THR A 14 -35.16 -17.41 -6.98
CA THR A 14 -36.31 -16.53 -6.74
C THR A 14 -37.39 -16.83 -7.77
N THR A 15 -38.55 -16.18 -7.67
CA THR A 15 -39.64 -16.36 -8.65
C THR A 15 -39.22 -15.95 -10.06
N SER A 16 -38.41 -14.89 -10.20
CA SER A 16 -38.04 -14.34 -11.51
C SER A 16 -36.60 -14.62 -11.93
N GLY A 17 -35.79 -15.24 -11.07
CA GLY A 17 -34.37 -15.36 -11.34
C GLY A 17 -33.56 -16.13 -10.30
N ARG A 18 -32.25 -15.82 -10.27
CA ARG A 18 -31.27 -16.45 -9.38
C ARG A 18 -30.39 -15.40 -8.73
N ILE A 19 -30.29 -15.46 -7.41
CA ILE A 19 -29.35 -14.66 -6.63
C ILE A 19 -28.14 -15.53 -6.34
N LYS A 20 -26.96 -15.05 -6.69
CA LYS A 20 -25.67 -15.64 -6.34
C LYS A 20 -24.98 -14.74 -5.32
N TRP A 21 -24.30 -15.35 -4.34
CA TRP A 21 -23.38 -14.64 -3.46
C TRP A 21 -21.99 -15.26 -3.50
N GLU A 22 -20.96 -14.43 -3.34
CA GLU A 22 -19.58 -14.83 -3.15
C GLU A 22 -18.96 -14.00 -2.02
N ILE A 23 -18.36 -14.67 -1.04
CA ILE A 23 -17.67 -14.09 0.10
C ILE A 23 -16.18 -14.09 -0.22
N HIS A 24 -15.62 -12.90 -0.37
CA HIS A 24 -14.19 -12.66 -0.56
C HIS A 24 -13.55 -12.30 0.79
N ALA A 25 -12.23 -12.12 0.80
CA ALA A 25 -11.52 -11.76 2.03
C ALA A 25 -11.98 -10.41 2.62
N GLU A 26 -12.35 -9.45 1.76
CA GLU A 26 -12.62 -8.06 2.17
C GLU A 26 -14.03 -7.56 1.81
N PHE A 27 -14.77 -8.28 0.97
CA PHE A 27 -16.09 -7.88 0.51
C PHE A 27 -16.96 -9.07 0.16
N VAL A 28 -18.26 -8.83 0.06
CA VAL A 28 -19.25 -9.81 -0.43
C VAL A 28 -19.80 -9.28 -1.74
N SER A 29 -19.80 -10.10 -2.79
CA SER A 29 -20.52 -9.78 -4.03
C SER A 29 -21.85 -10.50 -4.05
N LEU A 30 -22.90 -9.77 -4.41
CA LEU A 30 -24.22 -10.29 -4.69
C LEU A 30 -24.51 -10.06 -6.17
N THR A 31 -25.03 -11.07 -6.86
CA THR A 31 -25.40 -10.97 -8.27
C THR A 31 -26.80 -11.51 -8.45
N TYR A 32 -27.71 -10.67 -8.95
CA TYR A 32 -29.05 -11.10 -9.31
C TYR A 32 -29.19 -11.24 -10.82
N VAL A 33 -29.56 -12.43 -11.28
CA VAL A 33 -29.76 -12.75 -12.69
C VAL A 33 -31.24 -12.99 -12.93
N ILE A 34 -31.87 -12.09 -13.68
CA ILE A 34 -33.28 -12.15 -14.09
C ILE A 34 -33.32 -12.38 -15.60
N GLN A 35 -34.28 -13.19 -16.06
CA GLN A 35 -34.51 -13.33 -17.50
C GLN A 35 -35.26 -12.11 -18.03
N TRP A 36 -34.75 -11.54 -19.12
CA TRP A 36 -35.41 -10.47 -19.87
C TRP A 36 -36.07 -11.04 -21.12
N SER A 37 -37.27 -10.54 -21.45
CA SER A 37 -38.05 -10.94 -22.62
C SER A 37 -37.46 -10.47 -23.96
N GLY A 38 -36.56 -9.47 -23.93
CA GLY A 38 -36.05 -8.79 -25.14
C GLY A 38 -36.86 -7.55 -25.55
N ASP A 39 -37.98 -7.27 -24.88
CA ASP A 39 -38.73 -6.03 -25.10
C ASP A 39 -38.08 -4.86 -24.35
N TYR A 40 -37.67 -3.82 -25.07
CA TYR A 40 -37.05 -2.61 -24.51
C TYR A 40 -37.92 -1.92 -23.47
N ASN A 41 -39.25 -1.96 -23.64
CA ASN A 41 -40.18 -1.33 -22.71
C ASN A 41 -40.41 -2.17 -21.44
N ALA A 42 -39.86 -3.39 -21.42
CA ALA A 42 -40.03 -4.36 -20.34
C ALA A 42 -38.68 -4.87 -19.80
N ILE A 43 -37.65 -4.00 -19.75
CA ILE A 43 -36.42 -4.31 -19.00
C ILE A 43 -36.80 -4.49 -17.52
N PRO A 44 -36.53 -5.67 -16.90
CA PRO A 44 -37.01 -5.95 -15.56
C PRO A 44 -36.42 -5.00 -14.52
N LEU A 45 -37.29 -4.44 -13.68
CA LEU A 45 -36.87 -3.65 -12.52
C LEU A 45 -36.35 -4.58 -11.41
N ARG A 46 -35.55 -4.00 -10.51
CA ARG A 46 -35.08 -4.68 -9.29
C ARG A 46 -36.27 -5.04 -8.40
N GLU A 47 -36.41 -6.32 -8.09
CA GLU A 47 -37.46 -6.80 -7.19
C GLU A 47 -37.26 -6.34 -5.75
N GLU A 48 -38.36 -6.28 -4.99
CA GLU A 48 -38.34 -5.90 -3.58
C GLU A 48 -37.41 -6.79 -2.75
N ILE A 49 -37.36 -8.11 -3.03
CA ILE A 49 -36.47 -9.04 -2.32
C ILE A 49 -34.99 -8.68 -2.51
N TRP A 50 -34.61 -8.26 -3.73
CA TRP A 50 -33.25 -7.83 -4.02
C TRP A 50 -32.92 -6.51 -3.32
N ILE A 51 -33.86 -5.56 -3.37
CA ILE A 51 -33.69 -4.25 -2.72
C ILE A 51 -33.53 -4.42 -1.20
N LYS A 52 -34.39 -5.23 -0.57
CA LYS A 52 -34.30 -5.54 0.86
C LYS A 52 -32.97 -6.20 1.20
N LEU A 53 -32.61 -7.26 0.48
CA LEU A 53 -31.35 -7.98 0.69
C LEU A 53 -30.16 -7.02 0.64
N VAL A 54 -30.04 -6.20 -0.40
CA VAL A 54 -28.92 -5.26 -0.56
C VAL A 54 -28.90 -4.19 0.54
N ASN A 55 -30.07 -3.72 1.00
CA ASN A 55 -30.16 -2.70 2.04
C ASN A 55 -29.90 -3.25 3.46
N GLU A 56 -30.17 -4.53 3.69
CA GLU A 56 -29.92 -5.21 4.97
C GLU A 56 -28.49 -5.74 5.10
N MET A 57 -27.73 -5.78 4.00
CA MET A 57 -26.33 -6.20 4.03
C MET A 57 -25.48 -5.24 4.89
N PRO A 58 -24.69 -5.75 5.84
CA PRO A 58 -23.81 -4.91 6.63
C PRO A 58 -22.68 -4.34 5.78
N GLY A 59 -22.27 -3.11 6.10
CA GLY A 59 -21.16 -2.42 5.43
C GLY A 59 -21.61 -1.32 4.48
N GLN A 60 -20.69 -0.86 3.63
CA GLN A 60 -20.95 0.19 2.65
C GLN A 60 -20.97 -0.41 1.24
N ARG A 61 -21.92 0.03 0.40
CA ARG A 61 -22.00 -0.42 -0.99
C ARG A 61 -20.87 0.22 -1.80
N ILE A 62 -19.94 -0.63 -2.24
CA ILE A 62 -18.76 -0.22 -3.02
C ILE A 62 -19.14 0.04 -4.49
N ASN A 63 -20.04 -0.77 -5.03
CA ASN A 63 -20.40 -0.74 -6.44
C ASN A 63 -21.87 -1.13 -6.68
N SER A 64 -22.42 -0.70 -7.81
CA SER A 64 -23.66 -1.21 -8.37
C SER A 64 -23.52 -1.27 -9.90
N ILE A 65 -23.64 -2.48 -10.44
CA ILE A 65 -23.50 -2.74 -11.88
C ILE A 65 -24.79 -3.36 -12.39
N GLU A 66 -25.19 -2.96 -13.58
CA GLU A 66 -26.23 -3.61 -14.35
C GLU A 66 -25.65 -4.07 -15.68
N ILE A 67 -25.86 -5.34 -16.03
CA ILE A 67 -25.47 -5.88 -17.33
C ILE A 67 -26.75 -6.31 -18.05
N VAL A 68 -27.06 -5.64 -19.15
CA VAL A 68 -28.17 -6.02 -20.02
C VAL A 68 -27.62 -6.80 -21.19
N VAL A 69 -28.06 -8.05 -21.35
CA VAL A 69 -27.59 -8.95 -22.41
C VAL A 69 -28.62 -8.97 -23.53
N GLY A 70 -28.25 -8.48 -24.70
CA GLY A 70 -29.07 -8.47 -25.91
C GLY A 70 -28.53 -9.40 -27.00
N LEU A 71 -29.34 -9.64 -28.02
CA LEU A 71 -28.95 -10.33 -29.26
C LEU A 71 -28.62 -9.29 -30.34
N ALA A 72 -27.44 -9.38 -30.94
CA ALA A 72 -27.02 -8.49 -32.01
C ALA A 72 -27.89 -8.64 -33.26
N GLY A 73 -28.12 -7.54 -33.98
CA GLY A 73 -29.02 -7.50 -35.15
C GLY A 73 -30.52 -7.46 -34.80
N THR A 74 -30.90 -7.85 -33.57
CA THR A 74 -32.25 -7.66 -33.02
C THR A 74 -32.30 -6.45 -32.08
N HIS A 75 -31.26 -6.30 -31.25
CA HIS A 75 -31.20 -5.24 -30.24
C HIS A 75 -30.19 -4.15 -30.60
N ASP A 76 -30.51 -2.91 -30.25
CA ASP A 76 -29.70 -1.71 -30.41
C ASP A 76 -29.08 -1.33 -29.06
N ALA A 77 -27.75 -1.31 -29.00
CA ALA A 77 -27.04 -1.04 -27.76
C ALA A 77 -27.26 0.39 -27.23
N LYS A 78 -27.42 1.39 -28.11
CA LYS A 78 -27.59 2.79 -27.69
C LYS A 78 -28.96 2.97 -27.02
N LEU A 79 -30.00 2.36 -27.58
CA LEU A 79 -31.33 2.33 -26.95
C LEU A 79 -31.30 1.63 -25.59
N MET A 80 -30.61 0.49 -25.48
CA MET A 80 -30.47 -0.22 -24.19
C MET A 80 -29.66 0.56 -23.15
N LEU A 81 -28.68 1.34 -23.58
CA LEU A 81 -27.93 2.25 -22.72
C LEU A 81 -28.75 3.46 -22.26
N GLY A 82 -29.81 3.84 -22.99
CA GLY A 82 -30.51 5.10 -22.78
C GLY A 82 -29.63 6.32 -23.09
N ALA A 83 -28.65 6.16 -23.98
CA ALA A 83 -27.70 7.22 -24.30
C ALA A 83 -28.32 8.18 -25.33
N GLU A 84 -28.67 9.40 -24.92
CA GLU A 84 -29.22 10.44 -25.79
C GLU A 84 -28.19 11.06 -26.76
N THR A 85 -26.89 10.83 -26.55
CA THR A 85 -25.81 11.41 -27.35
C THR A 85 -24.64 10.45 -27.61
N ASP A 86 -24.05 10.54 -28.79
CA ASP A 86 -23.01 9.63 -29.31
C ASP A 86 -21.60 9.86 -28.75
N THR A 87 -21.41 10.82 -27.82
CA THR A 87 -20.08 11.43 -27.60
C THR A 87 -19.26 10.86 -26.45
N ASP A 88 -19.73 9.85 -25.72
CA ASP A 88 -18.99 9.32 -24.55
C ASP A 88 -19.17 7.80 -24.34
N VAL A 89 -19.47 7.06 -25.41
CA VAL A 89 -19.67 5.61 -25.33
C VAL A 89 -18.35 4.88 -25.61
N ALA A 90 -17.96 4.01 -24.69
CA ALA A 90 -16.89 3.05 -24.90
C ALA A 90 -17.47 1.76 -25.49
N VAL A 91 -16.85 1.25 -26.55
CA VAL A 91 -17.27 0.04 -27.24
C VAL A 91 -16.06 -0.85 -27.52
N SER A 92 -16.19 -2.14 -27.19
CA SER A 92 -15.21 -3.17 -27.52
C SER A 92 -15.89 -4.39 -28.10
N ALA A 93 -15.41 -4.86 -29.25
CA ALA A 93 -15.69 -6.22 -29.71
C ALA A 93 -14.86 -7.20 -28.88
N ILE A 94 -15.47 -8.30 -28.42
CA ILE A 94 -14.84 -9.25 -27.50
C ILE A 94 -15.02 -10.70 -27.95
N GLY A 95 -14.17 -11.58 -27.41
CA GLY A 95 -14.28 -13.01 -27.66
C GLY A 95 -14.16 -13.38 -29.14
N ASN A 96 -13.28 -12.71 -29.88
CA ASN A 96 -13.12 -12.81 -31.34
C ASN A 96 -14.28 -12.22 -32.16
N CYS A 97 -14.81 -11.08 -31.73
CA CYS A 97 -15.97 -10.40 -32.34
C CYS A 97 -17.28 -11.20 -32.28
N ASP A 98 -17.36 -12.20 -31.40
CA ASP A 98 -18.59 -12.95 -31.13
C ASP A 98 -19.57 -12.18 -30.21
N ALA A 99 -19.12 -11.08 -29.60
CA ALA A 99 -19.95 -10.16 -28.82
C ALA A 99 -19.35 -8.75 -28.84
N GLU A 100 -20.19 -7.76 -28.53
CA GLU A 100 -19.78 -6.38 -28.27
C GLU A 100 -20.20 -5.97 -26.87
N ILE A 101 -19.38 -5.12 -26.23
CA ILE A 101 -19.71 -4.49 -24.96
C ILE A 101 -19.77 -2.99 -25.17
N TRP A 102 -20.84 -2.39 -24.66
CA TRP A 102 -21.11 -0.97 -24.73
C TRP A 102 -21.31 -0.41 -23.32
N SER A 103 -20.69 0.73 -23.01
CA SER A 103 -20.95 1.44 -21.75
C SER A 103 -20.57 2.92 -21.85
N THR A 104 -21.32 3.77 -21.17
CA THR A 104 -20.96 5.17 -20.91
C THR A 104 -20.11 5.33 -19.64
N PHE A 105 -19.99 4.28 -18.82
CA PHE A 105 -19.44 4.32 -17.46
C PHE A 105 -20.10 5.35 -16.53
N ARG A 106 -21.29 5.84 -16.88
CA ARG A 106 -22.07 6.77 -16.06
C ARG A 106 -23.11 5.99 -15.26
N PHE A 107 -23.47 6.53 -14.11
CA PHE A 107 -24.59 6.02 -13.35
C PHE A 107 -25.90 6.29 -14.09
N ASN A 108 -26.74 5.27 -14.17
CA ASN A 108 -28.14 5.41 -14.57
C ASN A 108 -29.00 5.92 -13.39
N GLU A 109 -30.29 6.11 -13.64
CA GLU A 109 -31.27 6.53 -12.62
C GLU A 109 -31.35 5.58 -11.42
N ALA A 110 -30.97 4.31 -11.59
CA ALA A 110 -30.89 3.31 -10.53
C ALA A 110 -29.55 3.30 -9.78
N ASN A 111 -28.72 4.34 -9.96
CA ASN A 111 -27.38 4.50 -9.41
C ASN A 111 -26.45 3.29 -9.70
N ALA A 112 -26.61 2.69 -10.89
CA ALA A 112 -25.74 1.62 -11.37
C ALA A 112 -25.04 2.01 -12.66
N THR A 113 -23.80 1.54 -12.80
CA THR A 113 -23.10 1.58 -14.08
C THR A 113 -23.71 0.51 -14.98
N ARG A 114 -24.22 0.91 -16.15
CA ARG A 114 -24.79 -0.03 -17.12
C ARG A 114 -23.75 -0.47 -18.15
N PHE A 115 -23.66 -1.77 -18.35
CA PHE A 115 -23.03 -2.39 -19.52
C PHE A 115 -24.11 -3.04 -20.36
N VAL A 116 -24.02 -2.87 -21.68
CA VAL A 116 -24.80 -3.64 -22.63
C VAL A 116 -23.87 -4.63 -23.30
N LEU A 117 -24.20 -5.92 -23.22
CA LEU A 117 -23.49 -6.99 -23.90
C LEU A 117 -24.36 -7.49 -25.04
N LEU A 118 -24.01 -7.11 -26.27
CA LEU A 118 -24.65 -7.62 -27.48
C LEU A 118 -23.98 -8.91 -27.91
N ASN A 119 -24.72 -10.00 -27.87
CA ASN A 119 -24.24 -11.30 -28.26
C ASN A 119 -24.45 -11.52 -29.77
N HIS A 120 -23.38 -11.79 -30.53
CA HIS A 120 -23.48 -12.23 -31.93
C HIS A 120 -23.51 -13.75 -32.03
N ASN A 121 -22.58 -14.44 -31.36
CA ASN A 121 -22.38 -15.88 -31.55
C ASN A 121 -21.78 -16.60 -30.31
N LEU A 122 -21.84 -15.98 -29.13
CA LEU A 122 -21.48 -16.65 -27.88
C LEU A 122 -22.57 -17.62 -27.46
N ASN A 123 -22.17 -18.84 -27.08
CA ASN A 123 -23.05 -19.74 -26.34
C ASN A 123 -23.27 -19.24 -24.90
N ALA A 124 -24.31 -19.75 -24.23
CA ALA A 124 -24.71 -19.31 -22.89
C ALA A 124 -23.58 -19.33 -21.87
N PHE A 125 -22.68 -20.33 -21.92
CA PHE A 125 -21.55 -20.43 -21.00
C PHE A 125 -20.49 -19.35 -21.27
N ARG A 126 -20.19 -19.06 -22.53
CA ARG A 126 -19.27 -17.98 -22.90
C ARG A 126 -19.87 -16.61 -22.55
N THR A 127 -21.16 -16.38 -22.81
CA THR A 127 -21.87 -15.15 -22.43
C THR A 127 -21.81 -14.91 -20.93
N GLY A 128 -22.11 -15.94 -20.11
CA GLY A 128 -22.04 -15.85 -18.66
C GLY A 128 -20.62 -15.54 -18.14
N ARG A 129 -19.57 -16.11 -18.77
CA ARG A 129 -18.18 -15.78 -18.43
C ARG A 129 -17.80 -14.35 -18.79
N MET A 130 -18.29 -13.81 -19.91
CA MET A 130 -18.03 -12.42 -20.28
C MET A 130 -18.73 -11.45 -19.33
N ALA A 131 -20.00 -11.71 -18.99
CA ALA A 131 -20.72 -10.93 -17.98
C ALA A 131 -20.00 -10.97 -16.62
N ARG A 132 -19.59 -12.16 -16.15
CA ARG A 132 -18.82 -12.31 -14.91
C ARG A 132 -17.52 -11.50 -14.92
N ARG A 133 -16.77 -11.52 -16.02
CA ARG A 133 -15.53 -10.73 -16.16
C ARG A 133 -15.78 -9.24 -16.02
N LEU A 134 -16.87 -8.72 -16.59
CA LEU A 134 -17.22 -7.31 -16.45
C LEU A 134 -17.54 -6.94 -15.00
N LEU A 135 -18.27 -7.81 -14.30
CA LEU A 135 -18.53 -7.64 -12.86
C LEU A 135 -17.21 -7.61 -12.06
N GLU A 136 -16.34 -8.60 -12.29
CA GLU A 136 -15.04 -8.70 -11.61
C GLU A 136 -14.12 -7.50 -11.91
N ILE A 137 -14.10 -7.00 -13.15
CA ILE A 137 -13.32 -5.80 -13.51
C ILE A 137 -13.73 -4.61 -12.64
N GLU A 138 -15.03 -4.34 -12.55
CA GLU A 138 -15.52 -3.17 -11.80
C GLU A 138 -15.39 -3.36 -10.28
N ASP A 139 -15.67 -4.55 -9.77
CA ASP A 139 -15.50 -4.88 -8.35
C ASP A 139 -14.04 -4.66 -7.92
N TYR A 140 -13.08 -5.25 -8.63
CA TYR A 140 -11.66 -5.10 -8.29
C TYR A 140 -11.12 -3.70 -8.58
N ARG A 141 -11.63 -3.01 -9.62
CA ARG A 141 -11.25 -1.62 -9.93
C ARG A 141 -11.63 -0.70 -8.77
N LEU A 142 -12.85 -0.79 -8.26
CA LEU A 142 -13.31 0.05 -7.17
C LEU A 142 -12.66 -0.33 -5.83
N MET A 143 -12.49 -1.63 -5.55
CA MET A 143 -11.73 -2.08 -4.39
C MET A 143 -10.30 -1.52 -4.36
N ALA A 144 -9.61 -1.53 -5.51
CA ALA A 144 -8.27 -0.96 -5.61
C ALA A 144 -8.25 0.57 -5.37
N LEU A 145 -9.30 1.28 -5.81
CA LEU A 145 -9.42 2.74 -5.71
C LEU A 145 -9.75 3.26 -4.31
N ILE A 146 -10.22 2.41 -3.39
CA ILE A 146 -10.44 2.77 -1.98
C ILE A 146 -9.17 3.36 -1.33
N SER A 147 -8.00 2.98 -1.81
CA SER A 147 -6.71 3.41 -1.28
C SER A 147 -6.28 4.80 -1.74
N LEU A 148 -7.00 5.45 -2.66
CA LEU A 148 -6.58 6.73 -3.22
C LEU A 148 -6.54 7.87 -2.17
N PRO A 149 -7.56 8.06 -1.30
CA PRO A 149 -7.47 9.04 -0.22
C PRO A 149 -6.36 8.71 0.78
N LEU A 150 -6.14 7.42 1.05
CA LEU A 150 -5.07 6.94 1.94
C LEU A 150 -3.68 7.30 1.38
N ALA A 151 -3.49 7.17 0.07
CA ALA A 151 -2.27 7.59 -0.61
C ALA A 151 -2.04 9.10 -0.49
N GLN A 152 -3.10 9.91 -0.63
CA GLN A 152 -3.00 11.38 -0.51
C GLN A 152 -2.59 11.81 0.90
N ASP A 153 -3.18 11.20 1.93
CA ASP A 153 -2.79 11.43 3.33
C ASP A 153 -1.33 11.01 3.57
N THR A 154 -0.95 9.82 3.12
CA THR A 154 0.42 9.29 3.25
C THR A 154 1.46 10.24 2.65
N PHE A 155 1.19 10.78 1.46
CA PHE A 155 2.08 11.76 0.81
C PHE A 155 2.22 13.05 1.62
N THR A 156 1.12 13.55 2.16
CA THR A 156 1.10 14.75 2.99
C THR A 156 1.91 14.54 4.26
N ARG A 157 1.68 13.43 4.98
CA ARG A 157 2.44 13.06 6.18
C ARG A 157 3.92 12.86 5.90
N CYS A 158 4.28 12.19 4.80
CA CYS A 158 5.67 12.01 4.40
C CYS A 158 6.41 13.34 4.20
N SER A 159 5.75 14.35 3.63
CA SER A 159 6.37 15.66 3.43
C SER A 159 6.67 16.36 4.77
N VAL A 160 5.78 16.19 5.76
CA VAL A 160 6.00 16.67 7.13
C VAL A 160 7.15 15.91 7.80
N PHE A 161 7.23 14.59 7.63
CA PHE A 161 8.29 13.77 8.17
C PHE A 161 9.66 14.13 7.61
N GLU A 162 9.77 14.32 6.30
CA GLU A 162 11.01 14.72 5.64
C GLU A 162 11.50 16.09 6.13
N THR A 163 10.59 17.06 6.29
CA THR A 163 10.92 18.38 6.84
C THR A 163 11.43 18.28 8.27
N ARG A 164 10.76 17.49 9.13
CA ARG A 164 11.21 17.27 10.53
C ARG A 164 12.56 16.57 10.59
N LEU A 165 12.77 15.56 9.75
CA LEU A 165 14.05 14.86 9.67
C LEU A 165 15.19 15.82 9.30
N GLN A 166 14.97 16.69 8.30
CA GLN A 166 15.96 17.67 7.88
C GLN A 166 16.35 18.60 9.04
N THR A 167 15.35 19.12 9.77
CA THR A 167 15.59 19.96 10.96
C THR A 167 16.43 19.26 12.02
N ILE A 168 16.15 17.98 12.30
CA ILE A 168 16.91 17.17 13.29
C ILE A 168 18.35 16.98 12.82
N VAL A 169 18.56 16.62 11.54
CA VAL A 169 19.89 16.40 10.97
C VAL A 169 20.71 17.69 10.92
N ASP A 170 20.11 18.83 10.59
CA ASP A 170 20.79 20.13 10.56
C ASP A 170 21.22 20.60 11.97
N ALA A 171 20.47 20.22 13.01
CA ALA A 171 20.81 20.52 14.40
C ALA A 171 21.98 19.66 14.91
N LEU A 172 22.11 18.43 14.42
CA LEU A 172 23.19 17.52 14.80
C LEU A 172 24.59 18.09 14.52
N GLY A 173 24.73 18.91 13.48
CA GLY A 173 26.00 19.54 13.11
C GLY A 173 26.38 20.79 13.91
N LYS A 174 25.53 21.28 14.83
CA LYS A 174 25.67 22.62 15.42
C LYS A 174 25.84 22.64 16.94
N GLU A 175 25.20 21.76 17.70
CA GLU A 175 25.17 21.87 19.16
C GLU A 175 25.32 20.51 19.88
N ALA A 176 26.49 20.30 20.51
CA ALA A 176 26.79 19.11 21.32
C ALA A 176 25.81 18.91 22.50
N HIS A 177 25.31 20.00 23.09
CA HIS A 177 24.49 19.94 24.31
C HIS A 177 23.02 19.53 24.09
N GLN A 178 22.58 19.27 22.84
CA GLN A 178 21.19 18.92 22.53
C GLN A 178 20.98 17.46 22.10
N GLN A 179 22.00 16.61 22.15
CA GLN A 179 21.96 15.25 21.58
C GLN A 179 20.85 14.35 22.13
N GLU A 180 20.61 14.35 23.45
CA GLU A 180 19.55 13.53 24.06
C GLU A 180 18.16 13.94 23.56
N ARG A 181 17.93 15.25 23.41
CA ARG A 181 16.71 15.79 22.84
C ARG A 181 16.54 15.37 21.38
N LEU A 182 17.59 15.48 20.56
CA LEU A 182 17.56 15.07 19.16
C LEU A 182 17.27 13.58 19.00
N LEU A 183 17.82 12.73 19.88
CA LEU A 183 17.53 11.29 19.91
C LEU A 183 16.04 11.04 20.20
N LYS A 184 15.47 11.76 21.17
CA LYS A 184 14.05 11.64 21.50
C LYS A 184 13.14 12.09 20.36
N ASP A 185 13.45 13.23 19.74
CA ASP A 185 12.69 13.77 18.61
C ASP A 185 12.74 12.81 17.40
N LEU A 186 13.89 12.17 17.18
CA LEU A 186 14.07 11.20 16.11
C LEU A 186 13.36 9.87 16.38
N ALA A 187 13.39 9.38 17.63
CA ALA A 187 12.63 8.19 18.03
C ALA A 187 11.12 8.41 17.88
N GLN A 188 10.64 9.61 18.23
CA GLN A 188 9.25 10.01 18.04
C GLN A 188 8.89 10.04 16.55
N LEU A 189 9.74 10.65 15.70
CA LEU A 189 9.53 10.66 14.26
C LEU A 189 9.52 9.24 13.65
N ALA A 190 10.41 8.36 14.11
CA ALA A 190 10.44 6.95 13.68
C ALA A 190 9.14 6.21 14.03
N SER A 191 8.65 6.41 15.25
CA SER A 191 7.38 5.83 15.71
C SER A 191 6.20 6.26 14.84
N GLU A 192 6.10 7.56 14.55
CA GLU A 192 5.03 8.10 13.70
C GLU A 192 5.09 7.56 12.27
N ILE A 193 6.28 7.41 11.69
CA ILE A 193 6.46 6.83 10.35
C ILE A 193 6.06 5.36 10.34
N LEU A 194 6.47 4.59 11.37
CA LEU A 194 6.12 3.19 11.50
C LEU A 194 4.61 2.99 11.61
N ASP A 195 3.93 3.83 12.39
CA ASP A 195 2.47 3.83 12.49
C ASP A 195 1.80 4.01 11.12
N VAL A 196 2.24 4.98 10.31
CA VAL A 196 1.72 5.14 8.93
C VAL A 196 2.01 3.92 8.08
N SER A 197 3.26 3.42 8.14
CA SER A 197 3.71 2.32 7.31
C SER A 197 2.90 1.05 7.57
N VAL A 198 2.62 0.74 8.85
CA VAL A 198 1.84 -0.43 9.25
C VAL A 198 0.38 -0.25 8.85
N ASN A 199 -0.22 0.91 9.16
CA ASN A 199 -1.64 1.16 8.90
C ASN A 199 -1.98 1.25 7.40
N THR A 200 -1.00 1.52 6.54
CA THR A 200 -1.21 1.66 5.09
C THR A 200 -0.70 0.48 4.26
N GLY A 201 0.22 -0.32 4.80
CA GLY A 201 0.92 -1.37 4.07
C GLY A 201 0.00 -2.45 3.50
N GLU A 202 -0.87 -3.03 4.33
CA GLU A 202 -1.83 -4.05 3.87
C GLU A 202 -2.74 -3.50 2.79
N ARG A 203 -3.16 -2.24 2.94
CA ARG A 203 -4.13 -1.65 2.01
C ARG A 203 -3.51 -1.36 0.64
N PHE A 204 -2.27 -0.85 0.60
CA PHE A 204 -1.52 -0.68 -0.65
C PHE A 204 -1.16 -2.01 -1.32
N SER A 205 -0.82 -3.03 -0.53
CA SER A 205 -0.55 -4.39 -1.05
C SER A 205 -1.78 -4.97 -1.75
N ALA A 206 -2.96 -4.87 -1.13
CA ALA A 206 -4.21 -5.29 -1.76
C ALA A 206 -4.54 -4.47 -3.02
N THR A 207 -4.30 -3.16 -3.03
CA THR A 207 -4.47 -2.34 -4.24
C THR A 207 -3.61 -2.84 -5.39
N ALA A 208 -2.37 -3.24 -5.14
CA ALA A 208 -1.52 -3.84 -6.16
C ALA A 208 -2.12 -5.14 -6.71
N ALA A 209 -2.51 -6.07 -5.82
CA ALA A 209 -3.11 -7.34 -6.20
C ALA A 209 -4.44 -7.18 -6.97
N TYR A 210 -5.35 -6.32 -6.52
CA TYR A 210 -6.60 -6.03 -7.23
C TYR A 210 -6.33 -5.39 -8.60
N SER A 211 -5.32 -4.52 -8.72
CA SER A 211 -4.98 -3.93 -10.01
C SER A 211 -4.50 -4.97 -11.03
N GLU A 212 -3.76 -5.99 -10.58
CA GLU A 212 -3.34 -7.11 -11.43
C GLU A 212 -4.55 -7.92 -11.91
N LEU A 213 -5.54 -8.18 -11.03
CA LEU A 213 -6.78 -8.85 -11.40
C LEU A 213 -7.56 -8.06 -12.45
N VAL A 214 -7.68 -6.73 -12.30
CA VAL A 214 -8.34 -5.87 -13.30
C VAL A 214 -7.66 -6.01 -14.66
N PHE A 215 -6.34 -5.87 -14.73
CA PHE A 215 -5.62 -5.99 -16.01
C PHE A 215 -5.69 -7.40 -16.60
N ALA A 216 -5.65 -8.45 -15.77
CA ALA A 216 -5.82 -9.83 -16.21
C ALA A 216 -7.22 -10.04 -16.83
N ARG A 217 -8.28 -9.56 -16.18
CA ARG A 217 -9.65 -9.69 -16.70
C ARG A 217 -9.90 -8.88 -17.96
N LEU A 218 -9.33 -7.68 -18.06
CA LEU A 218 -9.34 -6.89 -19.30
C LEU A 218 -8.65 -7.65 -20.45
N ALA A 219 -7.48 -8.24 -20.21
CA ALA A 219 -6.79 -9.04 -21.22
C ALA A 219 -7.62 -10.27 -21.66
N GLU A 220 -8.30 -10.92 -20.73
CA GLU A 220 -9.14 -12.08 -21.00
C GLU A 220 -10.40 -11.80 -21.84
N LEU A 221 -10.86 -10.54 -21.90
CA LEU A 221 -11.94 -10.13 -22.80
C LEU A 221 -11.53 -10.24 -24.27
N ARG A 222 -10.21 -10.16 -24.57
CA ARG A 222 -9.64 -10.15 -25.92
C ARG A 222 -10.26 -9.06 -26.79
N GLU A 223 -10.22 -7.84 -26.27
CA GLU A 223 -10.86 -6.68 -26.89
C GLU A 223 -10.24 -6.31 -28.25
N GLN A 224 -11.10 -6.12 -29.24
CA GLN A 224 -10.78 -5.60 -30.56
C GLN A 224 -11.45 -4.23 -30.75
N HIS A 225 -10.90 -3.45 -31.68
CA HIS A 225 -11.42 -2.12 -31.98
C HIS A 225 -12.76 -2.21 -32.72
N VAL A 226 -13.68 -1.32 -32.37
CA VAL A 226 -14.89 -1.03 -33.15
C VAL A 226 -14.73 0.38 -33.67
N ASP A 227 -14.85 0.54 -34.99
CA ASP A 227 -14.58 1.82 -35.66
C ASP A 227 -15.43 2.95 -35.08
N GLY A 228 -14.78 4.09 -34.83
CA GLY A 228 -15.42 5.26 -34.24
C GLY A 228 -15.55 5.25 -32.71
N TYR A 229 -15.19 4.15 -32.03
CA TYR A 229 -15.35 4.02 -30.58
C TYR A 229 -14.04 3.74 -29.83
N GLN A 230 -13.93 4.30 -28.62
CA GLN A 230 -12.84 3.96 -27.70
C GLN A 230 -13.11 2.59 -27.07
N ARG A 231 -12.09 1.72 -27.07
CA ARG A 231 -12.15 0.44 -26.36
C ARG A 231 -12.32 0.61 -24.86
N LEU A 232 -13.13 -0.27 -24.26
CA LEU A 232 -13.39 -0.38 -22.83
C LEU A 232 -12.11 -0.41 -21.99
N GLY A 233 -11.18 -1.29 -22.33
CA GLY A 233 -9.91 -1.43 -21.61
C GLY A 233 -9.06 -0.16 -21.64
N VAL A 234 -9.05 0.55 -22.78
CA VAL A 234 -8.33 1.84 -22.91
C VAL A 234 -9.00 2.92 -22.05
N PHE A 235 -10.33 2.96 -22.04
CA PHE A 235 -11.10 3.89 -21.20
C PHE A 235 -10.80 3.69 -19.71
N ILE A 236 -10.81 2.44 -19.26
CA ILE A 236 -10.53 2.06 -17.87
C ILE A 236 -9.07 2.37 -17.54
N GLU A 237 -8.12 1.90 -18.35
CA GLU A 237 -6.70 2.04 -18.08
C GLU A 237 -6.28 3.50 -17.90
N ARG A 238 -6.78 4.41 -18.75
CA ARG A 238 -6.46 5.84 -18.68
C ARG A 238 -6.87 6.48 -17.35
N ARG A 239 -7.94 6.00 -16.72
CA ARG A 239 -8.50 6.54 -15.46
C ARG A 239 -8.03 5.77 -14.23
N PHE A 240 -7.68 4.51 -14.41
CA PHE A 240 -7.31 3.61 -13.33
C PHE A 240 -5.80 3.59 -13.07
N ARG A 241 -4.98 3.46 -14.13
CA ARG A 241 -3.52 3.31 -13.99
C ARG A 241 -2.85 4.47 -13.26
N PRO A 242 -3.23 5.75 -13.46
CA PRO A 242 -2.64 6.85 -12.69
C PRO A 242 -2.85 6.72 -11.19
N ALA A 243 -4.05 6.34 -10.74
CA ALA A 243 -4.36 6.15 -9.33
C ALA A 243 -3.53 5.03 -8.72
N ILE A 244 -3.39 3.90 -9.42
CA ILE A 244 -2.56 2.77 -8.95
C ILE A 244 -1.09 3.17 -8.84
N ARG A 245 -0.56 3.88 -9.83
CA ARG A 245 0.82 4.40 -9.78
C ARG A 245 1.02 5.36 -8.61
N PHE A 246 0.03 6.20 -8.30
CA PHE A 246 0.09 7.10 -7.17
C PHE A 246 0.12 6.34 -5.83
N CYS A 247 -0.75 5.34 -5.64
CA CYS A 247 -0.71 4.47 -4.46
C CYS A 247 0.65 3.76 -4.31
N ALA A 248 1.21 3.22 -5.40
CA ALA A 248 2.53 2.58 -5.38
C ALA A 248 3.64 3.58 -4.99
N GLN A 249 3.57 4.82 -5.46
CA GLN A 249 4.52 5.86 -5.07
C GLN A 249 4.37 6.27 -3.60
N ALA A 250 3.14 6.32 -3.07
CA ALA A 250 2.89 6.61 -1.66
C ALA A 250 3.51 5.55 -0.76
N SER A 251 3.28 4.27 -1.07
CA SER A 251 3.90 3.11 -0.40
C SER A 251 5.43 3.20 -0.43
N LYS A 252 6.03 3.43 -1.59
CA LYS A 252 7.49 3.60 -1.70
C LYS A 252 7.99 4.81 -0.91
N ARG A 253 7.23 5.90 -0.86
CA ARG A 253 7.62 7.12 -0.15
C ARG A 253 7.68 6.89 1.36
N ILE A 254 6.69 6.22 1.94
CA ILE A 254 6.70 5.94 3.39
C ILE A 254 7.83 4.98 3.77
N GLU A 255 8.12 3.96 2.95
CA GLU A 255 9.28 3.06 3.13
C GLU A 255 10.62 3.80 3.06
N ASN A 256 10.75 4.75 2.12
CA ASN A 256 11.94 5.59 2.01
C ASN A 256 12.10 6.50 3.24
N SER A 257 11.02 7.08 3.75
CA SER A 257 11.02 7.87 4.99
C SER A 257 11.50 7.04 6.18
N ALA A 258 11.00 5.80 6.32
CA ALA A 258 11.44 4.87 7.37
C ALA A 258 12.93 4.56 7.27
N THR A 259 13.42 4.28 6.06
CA THR A 259 14.84 4.00 5.80
C THR A 259 15.73 5.20 6.15
N ARG A 260 15.31 6.43 5.79
CA ARG A 260 16.08 7.64 6.08
C ARG A 260 16.15 7.94 7.57
N VAL A 261 15.05 7.78 8.29
CA VAL A 261 15.01 7.98 9.75
C VAL A 261 15.85 6.94 10.48
N SER A 262 15.83 5.67 10.06
CA SER A 262 16.71 4.64 10.60
C SER A 262 18.19 5.04 10.43
N ARG A 263 18.60 5.46 9.23
CA ARG A 263 19.99 5.88 8.98
C ARG A 263 20.41 7.10 9.82
N ALA A 264 19.52 8.09 9.95
CA ALA A 264 19.78 9.23 10.81
C ALA A 264 19.95 8.81 12.28
N SER A 265 19.21 7.78 12.71
CA SER A 265 19.27 7.26 14.08
C SER A 265 20.59 6.56 14.35
N ASP A 266 21.08 5.79 13.39
CA ASP A 266 22.39 5.13 13.45
C ASP A 266 23.53 6.16 13.46
N LEU A 267 23.44 7.20 12.63
CA LEU A 267 24.43 8.29 12.61
C LEU A 267 24.46 9.04 13.94
N LEU A 268 23.31 9.43 14.47
CA LEU A 268 23.21 10.16 15.73
C LEU A 268 23.75 9.33 16.90
N ARG A 269 23.41 8.05 16.97
CA ARG A 269 23.95 7.11 17.98
C ARG A 269 25.47 7.01 17.88
N THR A 270 26.01 6.94 16.65
CA THR A 270 27.46 6.88 16.43
C THR A 270 28.15 8.17 16.86
N SER A 271 27.59 9.34 16.52
CA SER A 271 28.14 10.64 16.94
C SER A 271 28.17 10.80 18.46
N VAL A 272 27.09 10.40 19.15
CA VAL A 272 27.02 10.42 20.62
C VAL A 272 28.09 9.51 21.23
N GLN A 273 28.27 8.30 20.69
CA GLN A 273 29.27 7.36 21.17
C GLN A 273 30.70 7.93 21.02
N VAL A 274 31.01 8.53 19.86
CA VAL A 274 32.32 9.16 19.61
C VAL A 274 32.55 10.34 20.55
N GLU A 275 31.55 11.17 20.80
CA GLU A 275 31.68 12.30 21.73
C GLU A 275 31.92 11.84 23.17
N LEU A 276 31.19 10.82 23.64
CA LEU A 276 31.41 10.22 24.96
C LEU A 276 32.82 9.63 25.09
N GLU A 277 33.33 8.98 24.05
CA GLU A 277 34.71 8.48 24.02
C GLU A 277 35.74 9.62 24.11
N GLN A 278 35.52 10.73 23.40
CA GLN A 278 36.38 11.91 23.50
C GLN A 278 36.34 12.55 24.89
N GLN A 279 35.16 12.68 25.51
CA GLN A 279 35.03 13.20 26.88
C GLN A 279 35.74 12.29 27.90
N ASN A 280 35.63 10.96 27.75
CA ASN A 280 36.34 10.00 28.59
C ASN A 280 37.86 10.13 28.45
N LEU A 281 38.38 10.28 27.23
CA LEU A 281 39.81 10.51 27.00
C LEU A 281 40.30 11.81 27.67
N GLN A 282 39.56 12.90 27.53
CA GLN A 282 39.89 14.18 28.18
C GLN A 282 39.89 14.06 29.71
N LEU A 283 38.94 13.32 30.28
CA LEU A 283 38.89 13.08 31.72
C LEU A 283 40.11 12.29 32.20
N LEU A 284 40.48 11.22 31.49
CA LEU A 284 41.66 10.40 31.79
C LEU A 284 42.96 11.21 31.70
N GLU A 285 43.14 12.04 30.67
CA GLU A 285 44.29 12.95 30.56
C GLU A 285 44.35 13.93 31.74
N SER A 286 43.20 14.48 32.16
CA SER A 286 43.15 15.39 33.29
C SER A 286 43.52 14.70 34.61
N MET A 287 43.12 13.44 34.79
CA MET A 287 43.47 12.61 35.94
C MET A 287 44.97 12.30 35.93
N GLU A 288 45.53 11.91 34.79
CA GLU A 288 46.96 11.64 34.64
C GLU A 288 47.80 12.86 35.03
N ARG A 289 47.43 14.05 34.54
CA ARG A 289 48.13 15.30 34.92
C ARG A 289 48.04 15.57 36.42
N ARG A 290 46.88 15.38 37.05
CA ARG A 290 46.71 15.58 38.51
C ARG A 290 47.54 14.60 39.32
N VAL A 291 47.57 13.33 38.92
CA VAL A 291 48.40 12.30 39.57
C VAL A 291 49.88 12.67 39.47
N GLN A 292 50.37 13.05 38.28
CA GLN A 292 51.76 13.49 38.11
C GLN A 292 52.13 14.69 39.00
N VAL A 293 51.23 15.66 39.17
CA VAL A 293 51.44 16.80 40.06
C VAL A 293 51.47 16.36 41.53
N GLN A 294 50.57 15.47 41.96
CA GLN A 294 50.57 14.94 43.32
C GLN A 294 51.83 14.12 43.61
N THR A 295 52.31 13.33 42.66
CA THR A 295 53.58 12.59 42.80
C THR A 295 54.76 13.54 42.98
N LYS A 296 54.85 14.61 42.17
CA LYS A 296 55.91 15.62 42.34
C LYS A 296 55.84 16.36 43.67
N LEU A 297 54.63 16.62 44.18
CA LEU A 297 54.45 17.22 45.50
C LEU A 297 54.84 16.26 46.63
N GLN A 298 54.50 14.96 46.51
CA GLN A 298 54.98 13.94 47.46
C GLN A 298 56.49 13.82 47.45
N GLU A 299 57.13 13.76 46.28
CA GLU A 299 58.59 13.75 46.16
C GLU A 299 59.23 15.01 46.77
N ALA A 300 58.61 16.19 46.60
CA ALA A 300 59.09 17.43 47.20
C ALA A 300 58.91 17.48 48.73
N VAL A 301 57.86 16.86 49.27
CA VAL A 301 57.60 16.75 50.71
C VAL A 301 58.51 15.70 51.35
N GLU A 302 58.68 14.53 50.72
CA GLU A 302 59.59 13.47 51.15
C GLU A 302 61.07 13.91 51.02
N GLY A 303 61.41 14.70 50.01
CA GLY A 303 62.74 15.30 49.88
C GLY A 303 63.11 16.33 50.96
N SER A 304 62.14 16.81 51.74
CA SER A 304 62.36 17.73 52.88
C SER A 304 62.48 17.02 54.25
N GLN A 305 62.18 15.72 54.30
CA GLN A 305 62.36 14.90 55.50
C GLN A 305 63.32 13.74 55.21
N SER A 306 64.54 13.87 55.74
CA SER A 306 65.56 12.83 55.97
C SER A 306 66.52 12.41 54.84
N SER A 307 67.80 12.71 55.05
CA SER A 307 68.93 11.77 54.84
C SER A 307 69.10 10.89 56.10
N PRO A 308 69.83 9.75 56.13
CA PRO A 308 70.65 9.15 55.07
C PRO A 308 70.49 7.61 54.90
N SER A 309 71.28 7.09 53.93
CA SER A 309 72.01 5.81 53.93
C SER A 309 71.50 4.66 53.04
N ALA A 310 72.49 4.08 52.36
CA ALA A 310 72.45 3.14 51.27
C ALA A 310 72.09 1.71 51.68
N ILE A 311 71.69 0.89 50.71
CA ILE A 311 72.26 -0.42 50.32
C ILE A 311 71.30 -1.12 49.32
N THR A 312 71.80 -1.36 48.12
CA THR A 312 71.31 -2.35 47.12
C THR A 312 71.70 -3.77 47.54
N PRO A 313 70.95 -4.87 47.22
CA PRO A 313 70.85 -5.33 45.81
C PRO A 313 69.60 -6.14 45.36
N SER A 314 69.38 -6.11 44.04
CA SER A 314 68.83 -7.10 43.07
C SER A 314 67.73 -8.12 43.45
N VAL A 315 66.68 -8.22 42.60
CA VAL A 315 66.37 -9.33 41.65
C VAL A 315 64.89 -9.30 41.19
N SER A 316 64.68 -9.36 39.85
CA SER A 316 63.48 -9.80 39.06
C SER A 316 62.12 -9.11 39.30
N THR A 317 61.27 -8.78 38.32
CA THR A 317 60.68 -9.70 37.33
C THR A 317 59.91 -8.94 36.22
N ARG A 318 60.08 -9.41 34.98
CA ARG A 318 59.32 -9.30 33.70
C ARG A 318 58.10 -8.36 33.57
N ARG A 319 58.10 -7.58 32.48
CA ARG A 319 56.91 -6.98 31.83
C ARG A 319 56.26 -7.97 30.86
N PHE A 320 54.94 -8.09 30.89
CA PHE A 320 54.14 -8.72 29.85
C PHE A 320 53.32 -7.66 29.11
N TRP A 321 53.29 -7.74 27.78
CA TRP A 321 52.38 -6.97 26.94
C TRP A 321 51.31 -7.90 26.38
N LYS A 322 50.04 -7.53 26.52
CA LYS A 322 48.91 -8.22 25.89
C LYS A 322 48.13 -7.22 25.06
N ALA A 323 48.10 -7.42 23.75
CA ALA A 323 47.16 -6.78 22.84
C ALA A 323 46.05 -7.79 22.50
N SER A 324 44.79 -7.36 22.49
CA SER A 324 43.64 -8.18 22.06
C SER A 324 42.84 -7.40 21.04
N ALA A 325 42.59 -8.03 19.88
CA ALA A 325 41.84 -7.47 18.77
C ALA A 325 40.53 -8.24 18.56
N MET A 326 39.49 -7.54 18.14
CA MET A 326 38.14 -8.05 17.95
C MET A 326 38.03 -8.78 16.60
N LEU A 327 37.52 -10.02 16.60
CA LEU A 327 37.24 -10.78 15.38
C LEU A 327 35.95 -10.29 14.72
N ARG A 328 36.05 -9.86 13.46
CA ARG A 328 34.90 -9.67 12.57
C ARG A 328 34.12 -10.99 12.42
N ARG A 329 32.80 -10.94 12.55
CA ARG A 329 31.90 -11.94 11.94
C ARG A 329 31.44 -11.42 10.58
N SER A 330 31.46 -12.30 9.60
CA SER A 330 30.73 -12.18 8.34
C SER A 330 30.41 -13.58 7.81
N PRO A 331 29.39 -13.70 6.94
CA PRO A 331 28.18 -14.46 7.25
C PRO A 331 28.12 -15.82 6.55
N ALA A 332 27.10 -16.60 6.91
CA ALA A 332 26.54 -17.63 6.03
C ALA A 332 25.28 -17.07 5.37
#